data_AF-A0A353ZUH2-F1
#
_entry.id   AF-A0A353ZUH2-F1
#
_cell.length_a   1.000
_cell.length_b   1.000
_cell.length_c   1.000
_cell.angle_alpha   90.00
_cell.angle_beta   90.00
_cell.angle_gamma   90.00
#
_symmetry.space_group_name_H-M   'P 1'
#
loop_
_entity.id
_entity.type
_entity.pdbx_description
1 polymer ?
#
loop_
_entity_poly.entity_id
_entity_poly.type
_entity_poly.pdbx_seq_one_letter_code
_entity_poly.pdbx_strand_id
1 'polypeptide(L)'
;MTESSSSYYEVLRVAVTATDKEIKVAYRRAARKAHPDHGGDAAAFRQVTAAYETLIDPSRRKAYDRSYAAGTARNAAGAGTSEAHFDAPAAGSHASATAHRPATPRNTAGDPPQFDPPYDAAAFEAAGTVPLIPFNLASQQVHGMPRKRGIFGAEARIQREMRTVQLITRQVLPAIPAARLVNGLASPADNSHIDHALLSGYRLALIGSMLLPKGAYAWDGQTLNHGGRSIAPPQLAHVVRAMQDIFPELNVTGWTVIHSPDGNLHEPVIDRQRRTAGTSETIQVVNAAGLVRGLKQFLSSGPTPNTVNVSVLARLLRGMH
;
A
#
# COMPACT_ATOMS: atom_id res chain seq x y z
N MET A 1 -27.27 -24.20 19.64
CA MET A 1 -26.07 -24.76 20.30
C MET A 1 -24.97 -23.74 20.12
N THR A 2 -24.36 -23.32 21.23
CA THR A 2 -23.43 -22.20 21.38
C THR A 2 -22.25 -22.29 20.41
N GLU A 3 -22.05 -21.27 19.56
CA GLU A 3 -20.80 -21.08 18.80
C GLU A 3 -19.68 -20.79 19.80
N SER A 4 -19.03 -21.84 20.29
CA SER A 4 -17.83 -21.73 21.10
C SER A 4 -16.72 -21.16 20.22
N SER A 5 -16.36 -19.91 20.44
CA SER A 5 -15.15 -19.27 19.90
C SER A 5 -13.94 -20.10 20.31
N SER A 6 -13.60 -21.13 19.50
CA SER A 6 -12.57 -22.10 19.87
C SER A 6 -11.23 -21.39 19.86
N SER A 7 -10.52 -21.44 20.98
CA SER A 7 -9.20 -20.80 21.09
C SER A 7 -8.21 -21.42 20.09
N TYR A 8 -7.16 -20.71 19.69
CA TYR A 8 -6.14 -21.27 18.78
C TYR A 8 -5.45 -22.52 19.37
N TYR A 9 -5.40 -22.60 20.70
CA TYR A 9 -4.95 -23.79 21.43
C TYR A 9 -5.93 -24.97 21.26
N GLU A 10 -7.24 -24.72 21.30
CA GLU A 10 -8.27 -25.72 21.04
C GLU A 10 -8.33 -26.15 19.57
N VAL A 11 -8.15 -25.21 18.63
CA VAL A 11 -8.12 -25.48 17.19
C VAL A 11 -6.96 -26.43 16.84
N LEU A 12 -5.78 -26.24 17.43
CA LEU A 12 -4.64 -27.16 17.28
C LEU A 12 -4.68 -28.35 18.24
N ARG A 13 -5.59 -28.36 19.22
CA ARG A 13 -5.70 -29.34 20.31
C ARG A 13 -4.38 -29.51 21.07
N VAL A 14 -3.79 -28.40 21.49
CA VAL A 14 -2.55 -28.34 22.27
C VAL A 14 -2.76 -27.52 23.54
N ALA A 15 -2.01 -27.81 24.60
CA ALA A 15 -2.07 -27.02 25.83
C ALA A 15 -1.47 -25.62 25.63
N VAL A 16 -1.87 -24.66 26.47
CA VAL A 16 -1.28 -23.30 26.48
C VAL A 16 0.22 -23.33 26.78
N THR A 17 0.69 -24.37 27.50
CA THR A 17 2.10 -24.63 27.82
C THR A 17 2.85 -25.38 26.72
N ALA A 18 2.21 -25.69 25.58
CA ALA A 18 2.83 -26.49 24.52
C ALA A 18 4.08 -25.82 23.94
N THR A 19 5.10 -26.64 23.70
CA THR A 19 6.36 -26.24 23.08
C THR A 19 6.18 -26.04 21.57
N ASP A 20 7.07 -25.28 20.94
CA ASP A 20 7.05 -25.04 19.48
C ASP A 20 7.09 -26.34 18.67
N LYS A 21 7.78 -27.36 19.19
CA LYS A 21 7.86 -28.68 18.56
C LYS A 21 6.50 -29.37 18.57
N GLU A 22 5.76 -29.29 19.66
CA GLU A 22 4.41 -29.86 19.80
C GLU A 22 3.40 -29.11 18.92
N ILE A 23 3.48 -27.79 18.86
CA ILE A 23 2.64 -26.94 18.00
C ILE A 23 2.83 -27.29 16.52
N LYS A 24 4.08 -27.47 16.06
CA LYS A 24 4.39 -27.90 14.68
C LYS A 24 3.85 -29.30 14.36
N VAL A 25 3.95 -30.24 15.31
CA VAL A 25 3.41 -31.60 15.13
C VAL A 25 1.89 -31.57 15.04
N ALA A 26 1.23 -30.82 15.93
CA ALA A 26 -0.21 -30.68 15.97
C ALA A 26 -0.77 -30.02 14.71
N TYR A 27 -0.11 -28.96 14.22
CA TYR A 27 -0.46 -28.31 12.95
C TYR A 27 -0.43 -29.29 11.78
N ARG A 28 0.64 -30.07 11.59
CA ARG A 28 0.72 -31.03 10.48
C ARG A 28 -0.42 -32.06 10.52
N ARG A 29 -0.81 -32.51 11.71
CA ARG A 29 -1.92 -33.45 11.91
C ARG A 29 -3.27 -32.80 11.60
N ALA A 30 -3.50 -31.58 12.10
CA ALA A 30 -4.74 -30.84 11.88
C ALA A 30 -4.91 -30.39 10.42
N ALA A 31 -3.84 -29.91 9.79
CA ALA A 31 -3.80 -29.46 8.40
C ALA A 31 -4.13 -30.61 7.43
N ARG A 32 -3.56 -31.80 7.65
CA ARG A 32 -3.88 -32.99 6.82
C ARG A 32 -5.34 -33.41 6.92
N LYS A 33 -5.96 -33.24 8.11
CA LYS A 33 -7.38 -33.57 8.34
C LYS A 33 -8.32 -32.51 7.76
N ALA A 34 -7.90 -31.25 7.75
CA ALA A 34 -8.71 -30.14 7.25
C ALA A 34 -8.50 -29.86 5.74
N HIS A 35 -7.51 -30.50 5.10
CA HIS A 35 -7.20 -30.23 3.69
C HIS A 35 -8.37 -30.63 2.77
N PRO A 36 -8.82 -29.74 1.85
CA PRO A 36 -9.95 -30.02 0.96
C PRO A 36 -9.72 -31.22 0.04
N ASP A 37 -8.48 -31.47 -0.40
CA ASP A 37 -8.13 -32.65 -1.20
C ASP A 37 -8.30 -34.00 -0.46
N HIS A 38 -8.46 -33.97 0.87
CA HIS A 38 -8.74 -35.16 1.69
C HIS A 38 -10.15 -35.15 2.28
N GLY A 39 -11.07 -34.36 1.69
CA GLY A 39 -12.45 -34.23 2.15
C GLY A 39 -12.62 -33.29 3.36
N GLY A 40 -11.63 -32.45 3.63
CA GLY A 40 -11.70 -31.43 4.68
C GLY A 40 -12.36 -30.13 4.21
N ASP A 41 -12.68 -29.26 5.16
CA ASP A 41 -13.28 -27.94 4.89
C ASP A 41 -12.19 -26.87 4.75
N ALA A 42 -12.24 -26.10 3.67
CA ALA A 42 -11.33 -24.98 3.43
C ALA A 42 -11.40 -23.90 4.52
N ALA A 43 -12.56 -23.71 5.18
CA ALA A 43 -12.65 -22.79 6.31
C ALA A 43 -11.96 -23.36 7.56
N ALA A 44 -12.16 -24.64 7.89
CA ALA A 44 -11.41 -25.33 8.93
C ALA A 44 -9.89 -25.31 8.67
N PHE A 45 -9.44 -25.47 7.42
CA PHE A 45 -8.03 -25.39 7.06
C PHE A 45 -7.42 -24.00 7.31
N ARG A 46 -8.18 -22.94 6.96
CA ARG A 46 -7.79 -21.55 7.25
C ARG A 46 -7.68 -21.30 8.75
N GLN A 47 -8.61 -21.81 9.55
CA GLN A 47 -8.56 -21.68 11.02
C GLN A 47 -7.35 -22.39 11.63
N VAL A 48 -7.06 -23.62 11.18
CA VAL A 48 -5.86 -24.38 11.61
C VAL A 48 -4.57 -23.65 11.24
N THR A 49 -4.52 -23.04 10.06
CA THR A 49 -3.36 -22.28 9.59
C THR A 49 -3.17 -20.98 10.39
N ALA A 50 -4.23 -20.22 10.62
CA ALA A 50 -4.19 -18.99 11.41
C ALA A 50 -3.78 -19.25 12.88
N ALA A 51 -4.25 -20.36 13.46
CA ALA A 51 -3.87 -20.80 14.80
C ALA A 51 -2.38 -21.12 14.86
N TYR A 52 -1.84 -21.84 13.88
CA TYR A 52 -0.41 -22.16 13.81
C TYR A 52 0.47 -20.92 13.65
N GLU A 53 0.15 -20.04 12.70
CA GLU A 53 0.93 -18.81 12.45
C GLU A 53 0.99 -17.88 13.67
N THR A 54 -0.08 -17.85 14.45
CA THR A 54 -0.14 -17.03 15.67
C THR A 54 0.61 -17.67 16.83
N LEU A 55 0.50 -18.99 17.02
CA LEU A 55 1.10 -19.69 18.15
C LEU A 55 2.58 -20.04 17.96
N ILE A 56 3.08 -20.12 16.72
CA ILE A 56 4.49 -20.46 16.46
C ILE A 56 5.44 -19.27 16.52
N ASP A 57 4.92 -18.05 16.37
CA ASP A 57 5.71 -16.82 16.51
C ASP A 57 5.65 -16.37 17.98
N PRO A 58 6.80 -16.29 18.71
CA PRO A 58 6.80 -15.94 20.12
C PRO A 58 6.19 -14.57 20.43
N SER A 59 6.32 -13.60 19.52
CA SER A 59 5.80 -12.24 19.69
C SER A 59 4.28 -12.21 19.51
N ARG A 60 3.77 -12.91 18.48
CA ARG A 60 2.33 -13.05 18.20
C ARG A 60 1.63 -13.91 19.24
N ARG A 61 2.27 -15.00 19.70
CA ARG A 61 1.79 -15.85 20.79
C ARG A 61 1.67 -15.04 22.08
N LYS A 62 2.68 -14.27 22.45
CA LYS A 62 2.63 -13.41 23.65
C LYS A 62 1.54 -12.35 23.56
N ALA A 63 1.28 -11.79 22.38
CA ALA A 63 0.18 -10.85 22.17
C ALA A 63 -1.20 -11.53 22.28
N TYR A 64 -1.33 -12.71 21.67
CA TYR A 64 -2.52 -13.56 21.76
C TYR A 64 -2.80 -13.98 23.21
N ASP A 65 -1.79 -14.44 23.95
CA ASP A 65 -1.90 -14.86 25.35
C ASP A 65 -2.34 -13.71 26.27
N ARG A 66 -1.89 -12.47 26.02
CA ARG A 66 -2.38 -11.29 26.77
C ARG A 66 -3.87 -11.05 26.54
N SER A 67 -4.34 -11.20 25.30
CA SER A 67 -5.77 -11.06 24.98
C SER A 67 -6.61 -12.25 25.46
N TYR A 68 -6.03 -13.46 25.45
CA TYR A 68 -6.66 -14.71 25.88
C TYR A 68 -6.82 -14.77 27.40
N ALA A 69 -5.82 -14.29 28.15
CA ALA A 69 -5.90 -14.11 29.61
C ALA A 69 -6.90 -13.01 30.02
N ALA A 70 -6.97 -11.91 29.26
CA ALA A 70 -7.94 -10.84 29.50
C ALA A 70 -9.39 -11.24 29.17
N GLY A 71 -9.59 -12.17 28.24
CA GLY A 71 -10.89 -12.76 27.91
C GLY A 71 -11.37 -13.82 28.89
N THR A 72 -10.44 -14.50 29.58
CA THR A 72 -10.76 -15.50 30.62
C THR A 72 -10.92 -14.88 32.01
N ALA A 73 -10.31 -13.72 32.29
CA ALA A 73 -10.43 -13.00 33.57
C ALA A 73 -11.73 -12.17 33.73
N ARG A 74 -12.52 -11.97 32.66
CA ARG A 74 -13.78 -11.19 32.73
C ARG A 74 -14.99 -11.97 33.26
N ASN A 75 -14.81 -13.22 33.66
CA ASN A 75 -15.84 -14.07 34.29
C ASN A 75 -15.45 -14.56 35.69
N ALA A 76 -14.68 -13.79 36.47
CA ALA A 76 -14.52 -14.07 37.89
C ALA A 76 -14.38 -12.79 38.73
N ALA A 77 -15.41 -12.58 39.55
CA ALA A 77 -15.45 -11.79 40.79
C ALA A 77 -15.41 -10.26 40.68
N GLY A 78 -16.58 -9.65 40.96
CA GLY A 78 -16.64 -8.38 41.69
C GLY A 78 -16.78 -8.63 43.20
N ALA A 79 -16.24 -7.72 44.01
CA ALA A 79 -16.79 -7.19 45.28
C ALA A 79 -15.71 -6.49 46.14
N GLY A 80 -16.08 -5.35 46.75
CA GLY A 80 -15.51 -4.80 48.00
C GLY A 80 -14.38 -3.77 47.86
N THR A 81 -14.67 -2.46 47.87
CA THR A 81 -14.69 -1.51 49.02
C THR A 81 -13.35 -1.30 49.74
N SER A 82 -12.83 -0.07 49.73
CA SER A 82 -12.55 0.75 50.93
C SER A 82 -12.00 2.14 50.57
N GLU A 83 -12.44 3.12 51.35
CA GLU A 83 -12.08 4.54 51.34
C GLU A 83 -10.61 4.81 51.70
N ALA A 84 -10.06 5.94 51.22
CA ALA A 84 -9.31 6.86 52.06
C ALA A 84 -9.24 8.26 51.43
N HIS A 85 -9.75 9.23 52.19
CA HIS A 85 -9.53 10.67 52.12
C HIS A 85 -8.08 11.09 51.87
N PHE A 86 -7.87 12.20 51.15
CA PHE A 86 -6.97 13.28 51.57
C PHE A 86 -7.37 14.61 50.88
N ASP A 87 -7.73 15.59 51.71
CA ASP A 87 -8.00 16.99 51.34
C ASP A 87 -6.70 17.76 51.05
N ALA A 88 -6.71 18.60 50.01
CA ALA A 88 -5.89 19.81 49.91
C ALA A 88 -6.44 20.79 48.85
N PRO A 89 -6.47 22.12 49.10
CA PRO A 89 -7.31 23.06 48.36
C PRO A 89 -6.67 23.67 47.10
N ALA A 90 -7.56 24.32 46.35
CA ALA A 90 -7.42 24.81 44.98
C ALA A 90 -6.49 26.03 44.78
N ALA A 91 -5.89 26.10 43.59
CA ALA A 91 -5.44 27.35 42.97
C ALA A 91 -5.48 27.26 41.43
N GLY A 92 -6.32 28.09 40.81
CA GLY A 92 -5.96 28.86 39.62
C GLY A 92 -6.00 28.22 38.24
N SER A 93 -7.12 28.45 37.55
CA SER A 93 -7.20 28.90 36.14
C SER A 93 -6.54 28.07 35.02
N HIS A 94 -7.37 27.28 34.32
CA HIS A 94 -7.30 27.21 32.85
C HIS A 94 -8.72 27.09 32.29
N ALA A 95 -9.12 28.08 31.49
CA ALA A 95 -10.33 28.01 30.68
C ALA A 95 -10.15 26.91 29.63
N SER A 96 -10.64 25.70 29.92
CA SER A 96 -10.79 24.65 28.92
C SER A 96 -12.06 24.92 28.12
N ALA A 97 -11.91 25.57 26.96
CA ALA A 97 -12.89 25.46 25.90
C ALA A 97 -12.85 24.04 25.36
N THR A 98 -13.56 23.12 26.02
CA THR A 98 -13.86 21.79 25.48
C THR A 98 -14.87 21.93 24.36
N ALA A 99 -14.40 22.40 23.20
CA ALA A 99 -15.10 22.17 21.95
C ALA A 99 -14.99 20.66 21.66
N HIS A 100 -16.06 19.93 21.97
CA HIS A 100 -16.22 18.54 21.58
C HIS A 100 -16.36 18.48 20.05
N ARG A 101 -15.22 18.56 19.35
CA ARG A 101 -15.17 18.37 17.91
C ARG A 101 -15.52 16.90 17.66
N PRO A 102 -16.60 16.58 16.91
CA PRO A 102 -16.92 15.20 16.61
C PRO A 102 -15.70 14.55 15.98
N ALA A 103 -15.25 13.43 16.55
CA ALA A 103 -14.09 12.69 16.10
C ALA A 103 -14.41 12.12 14.72
N THR A 104 -14.09 12.88 13.67
CA THR A 104 -14.08 12.38 12.31
C THR A 104 -13.06 11.23 12.30
N PRO A 105 -13.44 10.01 11.88
CA PRO A 105 -12.50 8.90 11.84
C PRO A 105 -11.27 9.32 11.03
N ARG A 106 -10.08 9.07 11.60
CA ARG A 106 -8.82 9.39 10.92
C ARG A 106 -8.82 8.65 9.58
N ASN A 107 -8.58 9.38 8.51
CA ASN A 107 -8.42 8.84 7.16
C ASN A 107 -7.09 9.35 6.63
N THR A 108 -6.03 8.63 7.01
CA THR A 108 -4.65 8.91 6.65
C THR A 108 -4.14 7.85 5.70
N ALA A 109 -3.13 8.18 4.89
CA ALA A 109 -2.61 7.26 3.88
C ALA A 109 -2.07 5.94 4.44
N GLY A 110 -1.66 5.94 5.73
CA GLY A 110 -1.14 4.75 6.42
C GLY A 110 -2.22 3.86 7.02
N ASP A 111 -3.48 4.27 7.00
CA ASP A 111 -4.59 3.44 7.49
C ASP A 111 -4.84 2.25 6.53
N PRO A 112 -5.50 1.17 6.99
CA PRO A 112 -5.84 0.04 6.15
C PRO A 112 -6.61 0.47 4.88
N PRO A 113 -6.43 -0.25 3.76
CA PRO A 113 -7.06 0.10 2.50
C PRO A 113 -8.58 -0.06 2.60
N GLN A 114 -9.31 0.99 2.22
CA GLN A 114 -10.76 0.96 2.02
C GLN A 114 -11.04 0.78 0.54
N PHE A 115 -11.81 -0.24 0.16
CA PHE A 115 -12.17 -0.47 -1.23
C PHE A 115 -13.43 0.31 -1.61
N ASP A 116 -13.41 0.92 -2.78
CA ASP A 116 -14.54 1.62 -3.36
C ASP A 116 -14.81 1.14 -4.80
N PRO A 117 -15.96 0.49 -5.07
CA PRO A 117 -16.96 0.05 -4.08
C PRO A 117 -16.41 -0.99 -3.08
N PRO A 118 -17.03 -1.14 -1.89
CA PRO A 118 -16.59 -2.10 -0.88
C PRO A 118 -16.84 -3.54 -1.32
N TYR A 119 -15.95 -4.45 -0.91
CA TYR A 119 -16.09 -5.88 -1.13
C TYR A 119 -17.05 -6.53 -0.12
N ASP A 120 -18.32 -6.13 -0.16
CA ASP A 120 -19.39 -6.71 0.66
C ASP A 120 -20.28 -7.62 -0.21
N ALA A 121 -20.20 -8.94 0.05
CA ALA A 121 -20.98 -9.94 -0.67
C ALA A 121 -22.49 -9.66 -0.60
N ALA A 122 -23.01 -9.21 0.55
CA ALA A 122 -24.42 -8.91 0.71
C ALA A 122 -24.83 -7.67 -0.11
N ALA A 123 -23.94 -6.67 -0.22
CA ALA A 123 -24.19 -5.49 -1.04
C ALA A 123 -24.22 -5.83 -2.54
N PHE A 124 -23.33 -6.71 -3.01
CA PHE A 124 -23.32 -7.17 -4.41
C PHE A 124 -24.52 -8.03 -4.74
N GLU A 125 -24.91 -8.96 -3.85
CA GLU A 125 -26.11 -9.78 -3.99
C GLU A 125 -27.37 -8.92 -4.04
N ALA A 126 -27.52 -7.95 -3.12
CA ALA A 126 -28.67 -7.05 -3.07
C ALA A 126 -28.75 -6.13 -4.31
N ALA A 127 -27.61 -5.71 -4.85
CA ALA A 127 -27.54 -4.88 -6.05
C ALA A 127 -27.66 -5.69 -7.36
N GLY A 128 -27.62 -7.02 -7.30
CA GLY A 128 -27.57 -7.87 -8.51
C GLY A 128 -26.34 -7.61 -9.38
N THR A 129 -25.23 -7.17 -8.77
CA THR A 129 -23.99 -6.81 -9.49
C THR A 129 -22.83 -7.71 -9.06
N VAL A 130 -21.84 -7.88 -9.94
CA VAL A 130 -20.61 -8.62 -9.64
C VAL A 130 -19.45 -7.62 -9.52
N PRO A 131 -18.49 -7.82 -8.60
CA PRO A 131 -17.31 -6.97 -8.52
C PRO A 131 -16.57 -6.90 -9.87
N LEU A 132 -16.18 -5.70 -10.29
CA LEU A 132 -15.46 -5.49 -11.57
C LEU A 132 -14.16 -6.29 -11.68
N ILE A 133 -13.50 -6.52 -10.54
CA ILE A 133 -12.37 -7.42 -10.39
C ILE A 133 -12.47 -8.18 -9.06
N PRO A 134 -11.94 -9.41 -8.96
CA PRO A 134 -11.91 -10.18 -7.71
C PRO A 134 -11.14 -9.48 -6.57
N PHE A 135 -11.52 -9.74 -5.31
CA PHE A 135 -10.87 -9.12 -4.14
C PHE A 135 -9.37 -9.43 -4.05
N ASN A 136 -8.97 -10.67 -4.30
CA ASN A 136 -7.55 -11.06 -4.30
C ASN A 136 -6.75 -10.20 -5.29
N LEU A 137 -7.31 -9.96 -6.48
CA LEU A 137 -6.70 -9.08 -7.46
C LEU A 137 -6.69 -7.63 -6.99
N ALA A 138 -7.79 -7.08 -6.47
CA ALA A 138 -7.82 -5.70 -5.98
C ALA A 138 -6.94 -5.47 -4.73
N SER A 139 -6.72 -6.49 -3.91
CA SER A 139 -5.90 -6.41 -2.69
C SER A 139 -4.40 -6.47 -2.96
N GLN A 140 -3.99 -7.00 -4.11
CA GLN A 140 -2.60 -7.04 -4.54
C GLN A 140 -2.09 -5.62 -4.79
N GLN A 141 -0.94 -5.24 -4.23
CA GLN A 141 -0.40 -3.89 -4.43
C GLN A 141 0.41 -3.71 -5.73
N VAL A 142 0.92 -4.79 -6.32
CA VAL A 142 1.78 -4.72 -7.52
C VAL A 142 1.20 -5.60 -8.61
N HIS A 143 0.88 -5.01 -9.77
CA HIS A 143 0.28 -5.68 -10.92
C HIS A 143 1.21 -5.60 -12.14
N GLY A 144 1.22 -6.68 -12.93
CA GLY A 144 2.10 -6.78 -14.09
C GLY A 144 3.58 -6.80 -13.74
N MET A 145 4.42 -6.79 -14.76
CA MET A 145 5.87 -6.76 -14.62
C MET A 145 6.51 -5.97 -15.79
N PRO A 146 7.67 -5.34 -15.57
CA PRO A 146 8.51 -4.87 -16.67
C PRO A 146 8.78 -6.00 -17.67
N ARG A 147 8.55 -5.76 -18.97
CA ARG A 147 8.73 -6.77 -20.03
C ARG A 147 9.76 -6.32 -21.06
N LYS A 148 10.43 -7.27 -21.72
CA LYS A 148 11.31 -6.99 -22.86
C LYS A 148 10.45 -6.49 -24.02
N ARG A 149 10.71 -5.27 -24.51
CA ARG A 149 10.02 -4.69 -25.68
C ARG A 149 11.08 -4.32 -26.72
N GLY A 150 10.84 -4.65 -27.98
CA GLY A 150 11.79 -4.45 -29.07
C GLY A 150 13.04 -5.34 -28.98
N ILE A 151 13.91 -5.21 -29.98
CA ILE A 151 15.11 -6.04 -30.16
C ILE A 151 16.34 -5.40 -29.49
N PHE A 152 16.42 -4.07 -29.45
CA PHE A 152 17.58 -3.32 -28.96
C PHE A 152 17.31 -2.57 -27.65
N GLY A 153 18.31 -2.48 -26.77
CA GLY A 153 18.24 -1.68 -25.53
C GLY A 153 17.23 -2.17 -24.48
N ALA A 154 16.58 -3.30 -24.73
CA ALA A 154 15.51 -3.81 -23.88
C ALA A 154 16.01 -4.19 -22.47
N GLU A 155 17.27 -4.62 -22.33
CA GLU A 155 17.84 -4.99 -21.04
C GLU A 155 18.07 -3.77 -20.13
N ALA A 156 18.74 -2.72 -20.64
CA ALA A 156 18.92 -1.47 -19.88
C ALA A 156 17.56 -0.84 -19.49
N ARG A 157 16.57 -0.95 -20.38
CA ARG A 157 15.19 -0.54 -20.13
C ARG A 157 14.53 -1.35 -19.01
N ILE A 158 14.59 -2.68 -19.08
CA ILE A 158 14.09 -3.56 -18.04
C ILE A 158 14.78 -3.27 -16.71
N GLN A 159 16.09 -3.04 -16.69
CA GLN A 159 16.84 -2.72 -15.47
C GLN A 159 16.33 -1.44 -14.81
N ARG A 160 16.13 -0.34 -15.57
CA ARG A 160 15.59 0.92 -15.01
C ARG A 160 14.13 0.79 -14.53
N GLU A 161 13.30 0.06 -15.27
CA GLU A 161 11.91 -0.22 -14.87
C GLU A 161 11.88 -1.07 -13.58
N MET A 162 12.65 -2.16 -13.53
CA MET A 162 12.76 -3.02 -12.35
C MET A 162 13.29 -2.29 -11.12
N ARG A 163 14.27 -1.40 -11.28
CA ARG A 163 14.76 -0.57 -10.16
C ARG A 163 13.66 0.35 -9.63
N THR A 164 12.84 0.90 -10.51
CA THR A 164 11.68 1.73 -10.13
C THR A 164 10.64 0.92 -9.35
N VAL A 165 10.30 -0.29 -9.82
CA VAL A 165 9.40 -1.21 -9.10
C VAL A 165 9.95 -1.54 -7.71
N GLN A 166 11.22 -1.90 -7.61
CA GLN A 166 11.85 -2.21 -6.31
C GLN A 166 11.85 -1.01 -5.36
N LEU A 167 12.13 0.19 -5.87
CA LEU A 167 12.12 1.43 -5.10
C LEU A 167 10.73 1.71 -4.52
N ILE A 168 9.68 1.67 -5.36
CA ILE A 168 8.30 1.92 -4.97
C ILE A 168 7.82 0.86 -3.97
N THR A 169 8.05 -0.41 -4.28
CA THR A 169 7.62 -1.54 -3.42
C THR A 169 8.28 -1.49 -2.04
N ARG A 170 9.55 -1.10 -1.95
CA ARG A 170 10.27 -1.07 -0.67
C ARG A 170 10.00 0.20 0.13
N GLN A 171 9.84 1.35 -0.53
CA GLN A 171 9.84 2.63 0.18
C GLN A 171 8.49 3.34 0.19
N VAL A 172 7.61 3.11 -0.79
CA VAL A 172 6.33 3.81 -0.92
C VAL A 172 5.17 2.94 -0.45
N LEU A 173 5.01 1.73 -1.00
CA LEU A 173 3.87 0.86 -0.70
C LEU A 173 3.68 0.52 0.79
N PRO A 174 4.74 0.34 1.61
CA PRO A 174 4.56 0.08 3.04
C PRO A 174 3.98 1.28 3.81
N ALA A 175 4.18 2.50 3.31
CA ALA A 175 3.65 3.72 3.92
C ALA A 175 2.22 4.04 3.46
N ILE A 176 1.78 3.45 2.34
CA ILE A 176 0.47 3.70 1.73
C ILE A 176 -0.14 2.35 1.31
N PRO A 177 -0.77 1.61 2.24
CA PRO A 177 -1.32 0.28 1.97
C PRO A 177 -2.36 0.24 0.83
N ALA A 178 -3.06 1.35 0.60
CA ALA A 178 -4.03 1.49 -0.49
C ALA A 178 -3.39 1.69 -1.88
N ALA A 179 -2.09 2.01 -1.96
CA ALA A 179 -1.46 2.25 -3.24
C ALA A 179 -1.42 0.97 -4.11
N ARG A 180 -1.66 1.13 -5.41
CA ARG A 180 -1.64 0.08 -6.43
C ARG A 180 -0.69 0.47 -7.56
N LEU A 181 0.41 -0.27 -7.67
CA LEU A 181 1.41 -0.13 -8.72
C LEU A 181 1.02 -1.02 -9.89
N VAL A 182 0.77 -0.41 -11.05
CA VAL A 182 0.48 -1.11 -12.31
C VAL A 182 1.64 -0.92 -13.27
N ASN A 183 2.25 -2.02 -13.70
CA ASN A 183 3.42 -2.00 -14.55
C ASN A 183 3.05 -2.30 -16.00
N GLY A 184 3.62 -1.53 -16.93
CA GLY A 184 3.53 -1.80 -18.35
C GLY A 184 2.12 -1.59 -18.92
N LEU A 185 1.63 -0.35 -18.86
CA LEU A 185 0.35 0.04 -19.44
C LEU A 185 0.51 0.53 -20.89
N ALA A 186 -0.53 0.32 -21.69
CA ALA A 186 -0.67 0.97 -22.99
C ALA A 186 -0.84 2.47 -22.80
N SER A 187 -0.12 3.25 -23.59
CA SER A 187 -0.41 4.68 -23.67
C SER A 187 -1.75 4.87 -24.41
N PRO A 188 -2.69 5.65 -23.86
CA PRO A 188 -3.90 6.01 -24.59
C PRO A 188 -3.67 7.11 -25.63
N ALA A 189 -2.52 7.78 -25.59
CA ALA A 189 -2.22 8.95 -26.43
C ALA A 189 -1.48 8.58 -27.73
N ASP A 190 -0.79 7.45 -27.75
CA ASP A 190 0.08 7.01 -28.84
C ASP A 190 0.34 5.50 -28.76
N ASN A 191 1.08 4.93 -29.72
CA ASN A 191 1.49 3.53 -29.72
C ASN A 191 2.65 3.24 -28.73
N SER A 192 2.90 4.14 -27.77
CA SER A 192 3.92 3.95 -26.74
C SER A 192 3.33 3.25 -25.51
N HIS A 193 4.13 3.16 -24.46
CA HIS A 193 3.75 2.48 -23.23
C HIS A 193 4.15 3.34 -22.03
N ILE A 194 3.37 3.25 -20.97
CA ILE A 194 3.69 3.82 -19.67
C ILE A 194 4.46 2.77 -18.88
N ASP A 195 5.65 3.13 -18.38
CA ASP A 195 6.49 2.20 -17.61
C ASP A 195 5.74 1.75 -16.35
N HIS A 196 5.27 2.71 -15.53
CA HIS A 196 4.52 2.44 -14.31
C HIS A 196 3.42 3.48 -14.06
N ALA A 197 2.33 3.04 -13.45
CA ALA A 197 1.32 3.91 -12.87
C ALA A 197 1.07 3.54 -11.41
N LEU A 198 0.95 4.53 -10.53
CA LEU A 198 0.72 4.34 -9.10
C LEU A 198 -0.57 5.06 -8.70
N LEU A 199 -1.58 4.28 -8.32
CA LEU A 199 -2.91 4.74 -7.96
C LEU A 199 -3.12 4.67 -6.44
N SER A 200 -3.64 5.72 -5.81
CA SER A 200 -4.17 5.69 -4.44
C SER A 200 -5.26 6.75 -4.29
N GLY A 201 -6.45 6.37 -3.83
CA GLY A 201 -7.62 7.24 -3.79
C GLY A 201 -7.91 7.85 -5.16
N TYR A 202 -7.94 9.17 -5.21
CA TYR A 202 -8.14 9.97 -6.43
C TYR A 202 -6.82 10.41 -7.07
N ARG A 203 -5.66 9.89 -6.65
CA ARG A 203 -4.34 10.31 -7.13
C ARG A 203 -3.75 9.23 -8.03
N LEU A 204 -3.34 9.64 -9.23
CA LEU A 204 -2.66 8.77 -10.18
C LEU A 204 -1.32 9.38 -10.59
N ALA A 205 -0.22 8.70 -10.30
CA ALA A 205 1.12 9.08 -10.72
C ALA A 205 1.57 8.19 -11.89
N LEU A 206 1.80 8.77 -13.05
CA LEU A 206 2.46 8.10 -14.18
C LEU A 206 3.97 8.28 -14.03
N ILE A 207 4.73 7.20 -14.14
CA ILE A 207 6.16 7.20 -13.84
C ILE A 207 6.91 6.66 -15.04
N GLY A 208 7.80 7.49 -15.60
CA GLY A 208 8.84 7.09 -16.54
C GLY A 208 10.18 7.03 -15.83
N SER A 209 11.13 6.27 -16.37
CA SER A 209 12.47 6.19 -15.78
C SER A 209 13.61 6.39 -16.78
N MET A 210 14.74 6.86 -16.27
CA MET A 210 16.01 6.97 -17.00
C MET A 210 17.15 6.44 -16.14
N LEU A 211 18.24 6.04 -16.79
CA LEU A 211 19.50 5.72 -16.13
C LEU A 211 20.54 6.70 -16.63
N LEU A 212 21.03 7.58 -15.76
CA LEU A 212 22.05 8.59 -16.11
C LEU A 212 23.23 8.49 -15.14
N PRO A 213 24.47 8.72 -15.59
CA PRO A 213 25.63 8.77 -14.72
C PRO A 213 25.44 9.69 -13.52
N LYS A 214 26.21 9.45 -12.46
CA LYS A 214 26.31 10.40 -11.36
C LYS A 214 26.79 11.76 -11.84
N GLY A 215 26.29 12.81 -11.21
CA GLY A 215 26.66 14.19 -11.54
C GLY A 215 25.53 15.16 -11.18
N ALA A 216 25.81 16.45 -11.42
CA ALA A 216 24.81 17.52 -11.35
C ALA A 216 24.21 17.75 -12.74
N TYR A 217 22.88 17.73 -12.82
CA TYR A 217 22.11 17.95 -14.03
C TYR A 217 21.23 19.18 -13.81
N ALA A 218 21.29 20.15 -14.73
CA ALA A 218 20.40 21.29 -14.71
C ALA A 218 19.12 20.95 -15.48
N TRP A 219 17.96 21.10 -14.84
CA TRP A 219 16.64 20.97 -15.47
C TRP A 219 16.11 22.35 -15.88
N ASP A 220 15.87 22.53 -17.18
CA ASP A 220 15.39 23.79 -17.76
C ASP A 220 13.87 23.81 -18.05
N GLY A 221 13.15 22.72 -17.71
CA GLY A 221 11.73 22.54 -18.02
C GLY A 221 11.46 21.65 -19.23
N GLN A 222 12.48 21.38 -20.05
CA GLN A 222 12.36 20.55 -21.25
C GLN A 222 13.46 19.49 -21.34
N THR A 223 14.71 19.81 -20.99
CA THR A 223 15.87 18.93 -21.08
C THR A 223 16.72 18.95 -19.81
N LEU A 224 17.48 17.88 -19.63
CA LEU A 224 18.50 17.73 -18.59
C LEU A 224 19.87 18.04 -19.20
N ASN A 225 20.52 19.09 -18.68
CA ASN A 225 21.80 19.56 -19.17
C ASN A 225 22.94 19.11 -18.25
N HIS A 226 23.96 18.45 -18.81
CA HIS A 226 25.14 17.98 -18.09
C HIS A 226 26.38 17.94 -19.00
N GLY A 227 27.46 18.63 -18.61
CA GLY A 227 28.73 18.60 -19.33
C GLY A 227 28.60 19.01 -20.81
N GLY A 228 27.77 20.02 -21.11
CA GLY A 228 27.51 20.49 -22.49
C GLY A 228 26.59 19.58 -23.32
N ARG A 229 26.04 18.51 -22.74
CA ARG A 229 25.05 17.64 -23.38
C ARG A 229 23.65 17.91 -22.83
N SER A 230 22.67 17.95 -23.71
CA SER A 230 21.24 18.04 -23.38
C SER A 230 20.56 16.71 -23.62
N ILE A 231 19.81 16.23 -22.62
CA ILE A 231 19.15 14.92 -22.65
C ILE A 231 17.66 15.14 -22.41
N ALA A 232 16.83 14.73 -23.37
CA ALA A 232 15.39 14.82 -23.22
C ALA A 232 14.86 13.67 -22.34
N PRO A 233 14.03 13.95 -21.32
CA PRO A 233 13.33 12.90 -20.58
C PRO A 233 12.21 12.26 -21.42
N PRO A 234 11.66 11.12 -20.97
CA PRO A 234 10.44 10.56 -21.56
C PRO A 234 9.33 11.61 -21.62
N GLN A 235 8.70 11.72 -22.78
CA GLN A 235 7.58 12.64 -22.98
C GLN A 235 6.34 12.06 -22.30
N LEU A 236 6.06 12.49 -21.07
CA LEU A 236 4.89 12.06 -20.31
C LEU A 236 3.75 13.07 -20.37
N ALA A 237 3.99 14.32 -20.80
CA ALA A 237 3.02 15.40 -20.70
C ALA A 237 1.73 15.12 -21.49
N HIS A 238 1.85 14.63 -22.73
CA HIS A 238 0.70 14.26 -23.55
C HIS A 238 -0.03 13.04 -23.00
N VAL A 239 0.69 12.07 -22.45
CA VAL A 239 0.11 10.87 -21.82
C VAL A 239 -0.64 11.22 -20.54
N VAL A 240 -0.08 12.11 -19.70
CA VAL A 240 -0.75 12.62 -18.50
C VAL A 240 -2.06 13.31 -18.87
N ARG A 241 -2.06 14.16 -19.91
CA ARG A 241 -3.27 14.82 -20.39
C ARG A 241 -4.33 13.79 -20.84
N ALA A 242 -3.95 12.83 -21.67
CA ALA A 242 -4.88 11.80 -22.14
C ALA A 242 -5.42 10.93 -20.98
N MET A 243 -4.58 10.57 -20.00
CA MET A 243 -5.02 9.85 -18.81
C MET A 243 -5.96 10.69 -17.93
N GLN A 244 -5.71 12.00 -17.82
CA GLN A 244 -6.60 12.92 -17.11
C GLN A 244 -7.97 13.04 -17.79
N ASP A 245 -8.02 13.01 -19.12
CA ASP A 245 -9.27 13.03 -19.89
C ASP A 245 -10.06 11.71 -19.73
N ILE A 246 -9.36 10.57 -19.62
CA ILE A 246 -9.96 9.24 -19.42
C ILE A 246 -10.49 9.05 -18.00
N PHE A 247 -9.82 9.67 -17.02
CA PHE A 247 -10.13 9.58 -15.59
C PHE A 247 -10.32 11.00 -15.01
N PRO A 248 -11.38 11.72 -15.39
CA PRO A 248 -11.63 13.09 -14.94
C PRO A 248 -11.81 13.21 -13.41
N GLU A 249 -12.16 12.11 -12.74
CA GLU A 249 -12.28 12.01 -11.28
C GLU A 249 -10.93 11.97 -10.55
N LEU A 250 -9.83 11.73 -11.27
CA LEU A 250 -8.50 11.63 -10.68
C LEU A 250 -7.72 12.93 -10.84
N ASN A 251 -6.74 13.13 -9.98
CA ASN A 251 -5.64 14.06 -10.21
C ASN A 251 -4.46 13.26 -10.77
N VAL A 252 -4.15 13.46 -12.05
CA VAL A 252 -3.08 12.76 -12.75
C VAL A 252 -1.82 13.63 -12.82
N THR A 253 -0.68 13.08 -12.39
CA THR A 253 0.63 13.74 -12.52
C THR A 253 1.66 12.80 -13.15
N GLY A 254 2.65 13.36 -13.82
CA GLY A 254 3.76 12.61 -14.38
C GLY A 254 5.05 12.80 -13.60
N TRP A 255 5.85 11.75 -13.51
CA TRP A 255 7.13 11.74 -12.81
C TRP A 255 8.16 11.05 -13.69
N THR A 256 9.31 11.69 -13.89
CA THR A 256 10.47 11.04 -14.50
C THR A 256 11.51 10.85 -13.42
N VAL A 257 11.77 9.59 -13.06
CA VAL A 257 12.84 9.24 -12.13
C VAL A 257 14.14 8.99 -12.87
N ILE A 258 15.20 9.65 -12.42
CA ILE A 258 16.55 9.40 -12.88
C ILE A 258 17.27 8.55 -11.85
N HIS A 259 17.63 7.34 -12.25
CA HIS A 259 18.43 6.43 -11.42
C HIS A 259 19.91 6.63 -11.70
N SER A 260 20.73 6.60 -10.65
CA SER A 260 22.19 6.43 -10.78
C SER A 260 22.55 4.95 -11.04
N PRO A 261 23.52 4.61 -11.90
CA PRO A 261 23.97 3.23 -12.15
C PRO A 261 24.27 2.42 -10.90
N ASP A 262 24.88 3.03 -9.88
CA ASP A 262 25.26 2.39 -8.62
C ASP A 262 24.10 2.21 -7.63
N GLY A 263 22.94 2.82 -7.89
CA GLY A 263 21.75 2.72 -7.06
C GLY A 263 21.71 3.70 -5.90
N ASN A 264 22.62 4.67 -5.84
CA ASN A 264 22.52 5.78 -4.89
C ASN A 264 21.21 6.55 -5.12
N LEU A 265 20.41 6.70 -4.07
CA LEU A 265 19.08 7.32 -4.18
C LEU A 265 19.14 8.85 -4.34
N HIS A 266 20.23 9.46 -3.87
CA HIS A 266 20.42 10.91 -3.89
C HIS A 266 21.16 11.38 -5.14
N GLU A 267 21.62 10.45 -5.98
CA GLU A 267 22.27 10.73 -7.24
C GLU A 267 21.41 10.26 -8.44
N PRO A 268 21.52 10.95 -9.59
CA PRO A 268 22.21 12.23 -9.77
C PRO A 268 21.52 13.38 -9.02
N VAL A 269 22.24 14.50 -8.86
CA VAL A 269 21.65 15.74 -8.33
C VAL A 269 20.98 16.46 -9.50
N ILE A 270 19.73 16.87 -9.29
CA ILE A 270 18.95 17.57 -10.31
C ILE A 270 18.67 18.97 -9.80
N ASP A 271 19.38 19.94 -10.35
CA ASP A 271 19.23 21.35 -10.04
C ASP A 271 18.12 21.92 -10.91
N ARG A 272 17.02 22.30 -10.26
CA ARG A 272 15.92 22.98 -10.94
C ARG A 272 16.12 24.48 -10.81
N GLN A 273 16.04 25.18 -11.94
CA GLN A 273 16.01 26.64 -11.89
C GLN A 273 14.79 27.10 -11.06
N ARG A 274 15.01 28.08 -10.18
CA ARG A 274 13.99 28.57 -9.25
C ARG A 274 12.83 29.16 -10.05
N ARG A 275 11.65 28.57 -9.90
CA ARG A 275 10.47 28.98 -10.65
C ARG A 275 9.96 30.36 -10.24
N THR A 276 9.40 31.07 -11.22
CA THR A 276 8.40 32.12 -10.98
C THR A 276 7.12 31.45 -10.46
N ALA A 277 6.49 32.04 -9.44
CA ALA A 277 5.29 31.49 -8.81
C ALA A 277 4.13 31.42 -9.83
N GLY A 278 3.54 30.23 -10.04
CA GLY A 278 2.28 30.08 -10.82
C GLY A 278 2.18 28.88 -11.79
N THR A 279 3.28 28.32 -12.30
CA THR A 279 3.23 27.34 -13.42
C THR A 279 3.18 25.86 -13.01
N SER A 280 2.06 25.30 -12.51
CA SER A 280 2.01 23.87 -12.11
C SER A 280 2.66 22.95 -13.17
N GLU A 281 3.82 22.37 -12.85
CA GLU A 281 4.50 21.45 -13.76
C GLU A 281 3.82 20.11 -13.59
N THR A 282 3.07 19.69 -14.61
CA THR A 282 2.41 18.39 -14.67
C THR A 282 3.42 17.24 -14.61
N ILE A 283 4.69 17.49 -14.98
CA ILE A 283 5.78 16.53 -15.00
C ILE A 283 6.88 16.92 -14.00
N GLN A 284 7.24 15.99 -13.12
CA GLN A 284 8.28 16.15 -12.12
C GLN A 284 9.51 15.31 -12.47
N VAL A 285 10.64 15.96 -12.77
CA VAL A 285 11.93 15.27 -13.03
C VAL A 285 12.77 15.20 -11.76
N VAL A 286 12.99 14.00 -11.21
CA VAL A 286 13.55 13.80 -9.87
C VAL A 286 14.55 12.63 -9.82
N ASN A 287 15.44 12.62 -8.84
CA ASN A 287 16.20 11.42 -8.50
C ASN A 287 15.35 10.45 -7.67
N ALA A 288 15.87 9.26 -7.38
CA ALA A 288 15.11 8.22 -6.68
C ALA A 288 14.62 8.66 -5.28
N ALA A 289 15.43 9.36 -4.49
CA ALA A 289 15.02 9.88 -3.20
C ALA A 289 13.92 10.97 -3.34
N GLY A 290 14.04 11.83 -4.34
CA GLY A 290 13.02 12.81 -4.71
C GLY A 290 11.71 12.16 -5.12
N LEU A 291 11.75 11.09 -5.91
CA LEU A 291 10.57 10.31 -6.29
C LEU A 291 9.86 9.75 -5.06
N VAL A 292 10.58 9.10 -4.14
CA VAL A 292 9.98 8.50 -2.95
C VAL A 292 9.29 9.57 -2.09
N ARG A 293 9.95 10.70 -1.82
CA ARG A 293 9.35 11.80 -1.04
C ARG A 293 8.15 12.40 -1.76
N GLY A 294 8.30 12.69 -3.05
CA GLY A 294 7.27 13.31 -3.88
C GLY A 294 6.02 12.43 -4.01
N LEU A 295 6.18 11.14 -4.29
CA LEU A 295 5.06 10.20 -4.37
C LEU A 295 4.35 10.05 -3.03
N LYS A 296 5.08 9.93 -1.91
CA LYS A 296 4.44 9.88 -0.58
C LYS A 296 3.61 11.12 -0.31
N GLN A 297 4.16 12.30 -0.55
CA GLN A 297 3.46 13.56 -0.36
C GLN A 297 2.23 13.67 -1.28
N PHE A 298 2.38 13.33 -2.56
CA PHE A 298 1.31 13.39 -3.55
C PHE A 298 0.17 12.44 -3.23
N LEU A 299 0.46 11.16 -2.99
CA LEU A 299 -0.54 10.11 -2.75
C LEU A 299 -1.21 10.23 -1.38
N SER A 300 -0.53 10.84 -0.40
CA SER A 300 -1.12 11.08 0.93
C SER A 300 -1.96 12.35 1.00
N SER A 301 -2.08 13.10 -0.11
CA SER A 301 -2.77 14.39 -0.10
C SER A 301 -4.25 14.29 -0.48
N GLY A 302 -5.03 15.27 0.00
CA GLY A 302 -6.48 15.47 -0.18
C GLY A 302 -7.37 14.29 0.24
N PRO A 303 -8.59 14.14 -0.33
CA PRO A 303 -9.61 13.27 0.26
C PRO A 303 -9.27 11.78 0.16
N THR A 304 -9.52 11.04 1.24
CA THR A 304 -9.50 9.57 1.30
C THR A 304 -8.24 8.90 0.70
N PRO A 305 -7.03 9.24 1.19
CA PRO A 305 -5.77 8.70 0.66
C PRO A 305 -5.60 7.18 0.86
N ASN A 306 -6.34 6.56 1.79
CA ASN A 306 -6.35 5.12 2.00
C ASN A 306 -7.39 4.36 1.14
N THR A 307 -7.97 4.99 0.13
CA THR A 307 -8.97 4.32 -0.72
C THR A 307 -8.34 3.62 -1.93
N VAL A 308 -8.84 2.43 -2.25
CA VAL A 308 -8.57 1.71 -3.50
C VAL A 308 -9.79 1.86 -4.39
N ASN A 309 -9.70 2.71 -5.41
CA ASN A 309 -10.77 2.84 -6.41
C ASN A 309 -10.74 1.63 -7.35
N VAL A 310 -11.65 0.68 -7.13
CA VAL A 310 -11.73 -0.60 -7.83
C VAL A 310 -12.11 -0.40 -9.30
N SER A 311 -12.99 0.56 -9.58
CA SER A 311 -13.43 0.88 -10.95
C SER A 311 -12.29 1.40 -11.81
N VAL A 312 -11.49 2.33 -11.28
CA VAL A 312 -10.28 2.85 -11.93
C VAL A 312 -9.24 1.74 -12.06
N LEU A 313 -8.98 0.98 -11.00
CA LEU A 313 -8.02 -0.13 -11.04
C LEU A 313 -8.40 -1.14 -12.11
N ALA A 314 -9.66 -1.57 -12.19
CA ALA A 314 -10.13 -2.49 -13.23
C ALA A 314 -9.94 -1.95 -14.66
N ARG A 315 -10.12 -0.65 -14.88
CA ARG A 315 -9.84 -0.01 -16.17
C ARG A 315 -8.35 0.02 -16.49
N LEU A 316 -7.49 0.35 -15.51
CA LEU A 316 -6.04 0.31 -15.68
C LEU A 316 -5.55 -1.11 -15.98
N LEU A 317 -6.04 -2.12 -15.26
CA LEU A 317 -5.64 -3.52 -15.47
C LEU A 317 -6.01 -4.04 -16.86
N ARG A 318 -7.12 -3.57 -17.45
CA ARG A 318 -7.48 -3.88 -18.84
C ARG A 318 -6.56 -3.24 -19.87
N GLY A 319 -5.88 -2.15 -19.51
CA GLY A 319 -4.88 -1.48 -20.36
C GLY A 319 -3.46 -2.03 -20.19
N MET A 320 -3.26 -3.08 -19.40
CA MET A 320 -1.97 -3.77 -19.34
C MET A 320 -1.75 -4.62 -20.59
N HIS A 321 -0.48 -4.84 -20.94
CA HIS A 321 -0.06 -5.75 -22.00
C HIS A 321 0.34 -7.14 -21.48
#